data_AF-A0A2I0WNR4-F1
#
_entry.id   AF-A0A2I0WNR4-F1
#
_cell.length_a   1.000
_cell.length_b   1.000
_cell.length_c   1.000
_cell.angle_alpha   90.00
_cell.angle_beta   90.00
_cell.angle_gamma   90.00
#
_symmetry.space_group_name_H-M   'P 1'
#
loop_
_entity.id
_entity.type
_entity.pdbx_description
1 polymer ?
#
loop_
_entity_poly.entity_id
_entity_poly.type
_entity_poly.pdbx_seq_one_letter_code
_entity_poly.pdbx_strand_id
1 'polypeptide(L)'
;MRQAGIYSGMMWGKKPCPNSLPLSRIKKIMKQSGEDVKMISCEAPLVFAKACELFIQQLTVRSYKVSVQAKKRTLQKDDIVTAVKATEVFDFLVEMVTASNADDCMKTTRERT
;
A
#
# COMPACT_ATOMS: atom_id res chain seq x y z
N MET A 1 -53.16 3.34 -26.56
CA MET A 1 -52.29 2.18 -26.31
C MET A 1 -50.91 2.70 -25.91
N ARG A 2 -50.50 2.33 -24.68
CA ARG A 2 -49.18 2.36 -24.02
C ARG A 2 -48.33 3.65 -24.06
N GLN A 3 -48.45 4.40 -22.97
CA GLN A 3 -47.52 5.41 -22.46
C GLN A 3 -46.11 4.81 -22.22
N ALA A 4 -45.10 5.68 -22.29
CA ALA A 4 -43.71 5.37 -21.93
C ALA A 4 -43.61 5.00 -20.44
N GLY A 5 -43.12 3.79 -20.18
CA GLY A 5 -42.87 3.27 -18.86
C GLY A 5 -41.71 3.99 -18.18
N ILE A 6 -42.04 4.60 -17.06
CA ILE A 6 -41.14 5.07 -16.00
C ILE A 6 -40.34 3.84 -15.50
N TYR A 7 -39.07 3.75 -15.86
CA TYR A 7 -38.06 3.07 -15.02
C TYR A 7 -37.66 4.09 -13.95
N SER A 8 -38.48 4.40 -12.93
CA SER A 8 -38.75 3.59 -11.74
C SER A 8 -37.53 2.79 -11.30
N GLY A 9 -36.60 3.50 -10.67
CA GLY A 9 -35.99 3.11 -9.41
C GLY A 9 -35.37 1.72 -9.33
N MET A 10 -34.04 1.67 -9.30
CA MET A 10 -33.41 1.16 -8.09
C MET A 10 -32.03 1.79 -7.91
N MET A 11 -31.90 2.47 -6.77
CA MET A 11 -30.65 2.98 -6.22
C MET A 11 -29.65 1.84 -6.02
N TRP A 12 -28.44 2.00 -6.52
CA TRP A 12 -27.24 1.49 -5.84
C TRP A 12 -26.07 2.43 -6.16
N GLY A 13 -25.99 3.61 -5.56
CA GLY A 13 -26.02 3.72 -4.11
C GLY A 13 -24.82 3.02 -3.45
N LYS A 14 -23.77 2.66 -4.22
CA LYS A 14 -22.42 2.59 -3.67
C LYS A 14 -21.60 3.63 -4.42
N LYS A 15 -21.47 4.84 -3.86
CA LYS A 15 -20.16 5.50 -3.95
C LYS A 15 -19.20 4.44 -3.41
N PRO A 16 -18.27 3.88 -4.20
CA PRO A 16 -17.19 3.13 -3.59
C PRO A 16 -16.57 4.16 -2.67
N CYS A 17 -16.65 3.90 -1.36
CA CYS A 17 -15.84 4.59 -0.37
C CYS A 17 -14.48 4.76 -1.03
N PRO A 18 -14.00 6.01 -1.27
CA PRO A 18 -12.83 6.21 -2.08
C PRO A 18 -11.68 5.66 -1.26
N ASN A 19 -11.36 4.39 -1.48
CA ASN A 19 -10.09 3.85 -1.06
C ASN A 19 -9.07 4.82 -1.62
N SER A 20 -8.30 5.47 -0.75
CA SER A 20 -7.36 6.52 -1.14
C SER A 20 -6.36 6.02 -2.20
N LEU A 21 -6.16 4.70 -2.25
CA LEU A 21 -5.24 4.03 -3.15
C LEU A 21 -5.95 3.45 -4.37
N PRO A 22 -5.42 3.66 -5.58
CA PRO A 22 -6.01 3.16 -6.82
C PRO A 22 -5.93 1.63 -6.91
N LEU A 23 -7.10 0.97 -6.99
CA LEU A 23 -7.23 -0.50 -7.04
C LEU A 23 -6.46 -1.12 -8.23
N SER A 24 -6.37 -0.40 -9.35
CA SER A 24 -5.60 -0.83 -10.53
C SER A 24 -4.10 -0.96 -10.24
N ARG A 25 -3.54 -0.09 -9.40
CA ARG A 25 -2.11 -0.14 -9.02
C ARG A 25 -1.85 -1.26 -8.03
N ILE A 26 -2.74 -1.44 -7.05
CA ILE A 26 -2.67 -2.55 -6.08
C ILE A 26 -2.68 -3.88 -6.84
N LYS A 27 -3.64 -4.07 -7.77
CA LYS A 27 -3.72 -5.28 -8.59
C LYS A 27 -2.47 -5.51 -9.43
N LYS A 28 -1.83 -4.45 -9.95
CA LYS A 28 -0.59 -4.56 -10.71
C LYS A 28 0.58 -5.02 -9.83
N ILE A 29 0.73 -4.46 -8.63
CA ILE A 29 1.77 -4.88 -7.67
C ILE A 29 1.55 -6.34 -7.26
N MET A 30 0.31 -6.73 -6.96
CA MET A 30 -0.04 -8.12 -6.62
C MET A 30 0.28 -9.13 -7.74
N LYS A 31 0.25 -8.71 -9.01
CA LYS A 31 0.66 -9.56 -10.15
C LYS A 31 2.16 -9.61 -10.36
N GLN A 32 2.88 -8.57 -9.92
CA GLN A 32 4.35 -8.48 -10.06
C GLN A 32 5.09 -9.25 -8.97
N SER A 33 4.42 -9.54 -7.85
CA SER A 33 5.04 -10.20 -6.69
C SER A 33 5.23 -11.71 -6.83
N GLY A 34 4.73 -12.37 -7.88
CA GLY A 34 4.94 -13.81 -8.07
C GLY A 34 4.50 -14.33 -9.44
N GLU A 35 5.25 -15.32 -9.94
CA GLU A 35 4.98 -16.00 -11.22
C GLU A 35 3.65 -16.78 -11.20
N ASP A 36 3.16 -17.15 -10.00
CA ASP A 36 1.98 -18.01 -9.84
C ASP A 36 0.64 -17.27 -9.76
N VAL A 37 0.64 -15.93 -9.73
CA VAL A 37 -0.58 -15.14 -9.53
C VAL A 37 -1.33 -14.89 -10.85
N LYS A 38 -2.10 -15.89 -11.30
CA LYS A 38 -2.90 -15.81 -12.54
C LYS A 38 -4.13 -14.91 -12.40
N MET A 39 -5.03 -15.23 -11.49
CA MET A 39 -6.30 -14.52 -11.26
C MET A 39 -6.31 -13.90 -9.85
N ILE A 40 -6.88 -12.72 -9.72
CA ILE A 40 -7.05 -12.02 -8.44
C ILE A 40 -8.53 -11.71 -8.27
N SER A 41 -9.12 -12.20 -7.17
CA SER A 41 -10.51 -11.91 -6.79
C SER A 41 -10.74 -10.39 -6.65
N CYS A 42 -11.95 -9.92 -6.92
CA CYS A 42 -12.31 -8.51 -6.77
C CYS A 42 -12.22 -7.99 -5.32
N GLU A 43 -12.32 -8.89 -4.33
CA GLU A 43 -12.28 -8.53 -2.91
C GLU A 43 -10.86 -8.29 -2.40
N ALA A 44 -9.85 -8.98 -2.95
CA ALA A 44 -8.49 -8.89 -2.45
C ALA A 44 -7.89 -7.46 -2.61
N PRO A 45 -7.96 -6.78 -3.77
CA PRO A 45 -7.50 -5.40 -3.91
C PRO A 45 -8.22 -4.41 -2.98
N LEU A 46 -9.49 -4.69 -2.64
CA LEU A 46 -10.28 -3.84 -1.73
C LEU A 46 -9.75 -3.94 -0.30
N VAL A 47 -9.50 -5.16 0.19
CA VAL A 47 -8.91 -5.39 1.52
C VAL A 47 -7.49 -4.82 1.58
N PHE A 48 -6.68 -5.06 0.55
CA PHE A 48 -5.32 -4.51 0.46
C PHE A 48 -5.31 -2.98 0.48
N ALA A 49 -6.28 -2.32 -0.16
CA ALA A 49 -6.34 -0.86 -0.12
C ALA A 49 -6.48 -0.33 1.31
N LYS A 50 -7.35 -0.96 2.12
CA LYS A 50 -7.51 -0.58 3.53
C LYS A 50 -6.32 -1.00 4.39
N ALA A 51 -5.76 -2.18 4.15
CA ALA A 51 -4.57 -2.65 4.85
C ALA A 51 -3.36 -1.74 4.60
N CYS A 52 -3.14 -1.31 3.35
CA CYS A 52 -2.09 -0.37 2.99
C CYS A 52 -2.28 1.01 3.64
N GLU A 53 -3.53 1.49 3.75
CA GLU A 53 -3.83 2.74 4.46
C GLU A 53 -3.43 2.64 5.94
N LEU A 54 -3.83 1.55 6.62
CA LEU A 54 -3.47 1.31 8.02
C LEU A 54 -1.97 1.09 8.19
N PHE A 55 -1.33 0.39 7.25
CA PHE A 55 0.10 0.15 7.26
C PHE A 55 0.91 1.44 7.20
N ILE A 56 0.55 2.34 6.27
CA ILE A 56 1.20 3.66 6.15
C ILE A 56 1.03 4.45 7.45
N GLN A 57 -0.19 4.50 8.01
CA GLN A 57 -0.44 5.20 9.28
C GLN A 57 0.40 4.63 10.43
N GLN A 58 0.45 3.31 10.59
CA GLN A 58 1.21 2.65 11.66
C GLN A 58 2.72 2.90 11.52
N LEU A 59 3.25 2.80 10.31
CA LEU A 59 4.66 3.08 10.03
C LEU A 59 4.98 4.55 10.34
N THR A 60 4.17 5.49 9.86
CA THR A 60 4.37 6.92 10.10
C THR A 60 4.32 7.27 11.59
N VAL A 61 3.36 6.74 12.35
CA VAL A 61 3.26 7.01 13.79
C VAL A 61 4.49 6.49 14.55
N ARG A 62 4.97 5.29 14.21
CA ARG A 62 6.17 4.72 14.86
C ARG A 62 7.43 5.49 14.51
N SER A 63 7.65 5.83 13.24
CA SER A 63 8.77 6.65 12.80
C SER A 63 8.73 8.06 13.40
N TYR A 64 7.54 8.65 13.52
CA TYR A 64 7.37 9.97 14.14
C TYR A 64 7.71 9.94 15.63
N LYS A 65 7.36 8.88 16.37
CA LYS A 65 7.77 8.73 17.78
C LYS A 65 9.28 8.77 17.95
N VAL A 66 10.03 8.14 17.05
CA VAL A 66 11.51 8.18 17.03
C VAL A 66 12.00 9.61 16.78
N SER A 67 11.42 10.30 15.80
CA SER A 67 11.77 11.70 15.48
C SER A 67 11.51 12.66 16.65
N VAL A 68 10.39 12.49 17.34
CA VAL A 68 10.03 13.27 18.53
C VAL A 68 10.99 13.01 19.70
N GLN A 69 11.43 11.76 19.90
CA GLN A 69 12.46 11.44 20.90
C GLN A 69 13.80 12.12 20.58
N ALA A 70 14.12 12.28 19.30
CA ALA A 70 15.27 13.06 18.83
C ALA A 70 15.06 14.58 18.88
N LYS A 71 13.93 15.07 19.46
CA LYS A 71 13.53 16.49 19.51
C LYS A 71 13.41 17.16 18.14
N LYS A 72 13.20 16.38 17.09
CA LYS A 72 12.99 16.87 15.72
C LYS A 72 11.50 17.02 15.43
N ARG A 73 11.16 17.98 14.58
CA ARG A 73 9.79 18.19 14.07
C ARG A 73 9.61 17.66 12.64
N THR A 74 10.71 17.30 11.99
CA THR A 74 10.77 16.82 10.61
C THR A 74 11.13 15.34 10.63
N LEU A 75 10.28 14.50 10.03
CA LEU A 75 10.50 13.07 9.91
C LEU A 75 11.60 12.80 8.86
N GLN A 76 12.67 12.14 9.26
CA GLN A 76 13.80 11.80 8.38
C GLN A 76 13.85 10.31 8.05
N LYS A 77 14.59 9.95 6.99
CA LYS A 77 14.77 8.55 6.58
C LYS A 77 15.36 7.69 7.71
N ASP A 78 16.31 8.23 8.47
CA ASP A 78 16.94 7.53 9.60
C ASP A 78 15.95 7.18 10.72
N ASP A 79 14.92 8.01 10.91
CA ASP A 79 13.85 7.74 11.89
C ASP A 79 13.04 6.52 11.45
N ILE A 80 12.81 6.35 10.14
CA ILE A 80 12.12 5.19 9.56
C ILE A 80 12.98 3.93 9.72
N VAL A 81 14.27 3.99 9.40
CA VAL A 81 15.18 2.85 9.55
C VAL A 81 15.22 2.37 10.99
N THR A 82 15.31 3.31 11.94
CA THR A 82 15.31 3.00 13.37
C THR A 82 13.99 2.40 13.83
N ALA A 83 12.86 2.96 13.39
CA ALA A 83 11.53 2.45 13.75
C ALA A 83 11.25 1.05 13.19
N VAL A 84 11.72 0.76 11.96
CA VAL A 84 11.62 -0.56 11.33
C VAL A 84 12.46 -1.57 12.10
N LYS A 85 13.72 -1.28 12.41
CA LYS A 85 14.60 -2.18 13.19
C LYS A 85 14.09 -2.46 14.59
N ALA A 86 13.36 -1.51 15.19
CA ALA A 86 12.80 -1.66 16.53
C ALA A 86 11.48 -2.46 16.55
N THR A 87 10.85 -2.74 15.41
CA THR A 87 9.53 -3.37 15.33
C THR A 87 9.61 -4.70 14.58
N GLU A 88 9.44 -5.82 15.28
CA GLU A 88 9.53 -7.17 14.69
C GLU A 88 8.56 -7.39 13.51
N VAL A 89 7.36 -6.82 13.57
CA VAL A 89 6.35 -6.93 12.49
C VAL A 89 6.82 -6.28 11.17
N PHE A 90 7.83 -5.40 11.22
CA PHE A 90 8.38 -4.71 10.06
C PHE A 90 9.69 -5.31 9.55
N ASP A 91 10.07 -6.51 10.01
CA ASP A 91 11.33 -7.17 9.61
C ASP A 91 11.44 -7.36 8.08
N PHE A 92 10.32 -7.58 7.40
CA PHE A 92 10.25 -7.67 5.93
C PHE A 92 10.71 -6.40 5.18
N LEU A 93 10.88 -5.27 5.88
CA LEU A 93 11.34 -4.02 5.31
C LEU A 93 12.83 -3.76 5.55
N VAL A 94 13.49 -4.52 6.43
CA VAL A 94 14.86 -4.22 6.91
C VAL A 94 15.83 -4.13 5.73
N GLU A 95 15.85 -5.15 4.88
CA GLU A 95 16.73 -5.19 3.70
C GLU A 95 16.50 -3.98 2.77
N MET A 96 15.24 -3.65 2.50
CA MET A 96 14.87 -2.54 1.62
C MET A 96 15.31 -1.17 2.17
N VAL A 97 15.13 -0.95 3.48
CA VAL A 97 15.48 0.34 4.09
C VAL A 97 16.98 0.49 4.29
N THR A 98 17.72 -0.61 4.50
CA THR A 98 19.19 -0.57 4.61
C THR A 98 19.87 -0.47 3.26
N ALA A 99 19.33 -1.13 2.22
CA ALA A 99 19.91 -1.09 0.88
C ALA A 99 19.93 0.32 0.31
N SER A 100 18.90 1.13 0.56
CA SER A 100 18.81 2.50 0.04
C SER A 100 19.84 3.51 0.60
N ASN A 101 20.74 3.11 1.50
CA ASN A 101 21.93 3.92 1.88
C ASN A 101 23.15 3.63 0.98
N ALA A 102 23.06 2.61 0.13
CA ALA A 102 23.92 2.38 -1.02
C ALA A 102 23.07 2.58 -2.28
N ASP A 103 23.53 3.38 -3.23
CA ASP A 103 22.84 3.64 -4.49
C ASP A 103 22.74 2.40 -5.38
N ASP A 104 21.90 1.41 -5.05
CA ASP A 104 21.54 0.34 -5.99
C ASP A 104 20.30 -0.44 -5.54
N CYS A 105 19.14 -0.13 -6.12
CA CYS A 105 18.05 -1.10 -6.25
C CYS A 105 17.09 -0.70 -7.38
N MET A 106 17.60 -0.65 -8.61
CA MET A 106 16.77 -0.79 -9.81
C MET A 106 17.42 -1.71 -10.87
N LYS A 107 18.42 -2.53 -10.49
CA LYS A 107 19.07 -3.48 -11.41
C LYS A 107 18.88 -4.95 -11.00
N THR A 108 17.69 -5.39 -10.61
CA THR A 108 17.44 -6.84 -10.44
C THR A 108 16.01 -7.22 -10.81
N THR A 109 15.53 -6.80 -11.98
CA THR A 109 14.33 -7.41 -12.60
C THR A 109 14.41 -7.48 -14.12
N ARG A 110 15.61 -7.42 -14.72
CA ARG A 110 15.81 -7.52 -16.18
C ARG A 110 16.78 -8.61 -16.64
N GLU A 111 17.26 -9.46 -15.75
CA GLU A 111 18.08 -10.62 -16.12
C GLU A 111 17.43 -11.91 -15.59
N ARG A 112 16.31 -12.28 -16.23
CA ARG A 112 15.84 -13.66 -16.34
C ARG A 112 14.79 -13.72 -17.45
N THR A 113 15.28 -13.57 -18.67
CA THR A 113 14.70 -14.11 -19.92
C THR A 113 15.84 -14.68 -20.70
#